data_AF-A0A067Q068-F1
#
_entry.id   AF-A0A067Q068-F1
#
_cell.length_a   1.000
_cell.length_b   1.000
_cell.length_c   1.000
_cell.angle_alpha   90.00
_cell.angle_beta   90.00
_cell.angle_gamma   90.00
#
_symmetry.space_group_name_H-M   'P 1'
#
loop_
_entity.id
_entity.type
_entity.pdbx_description
1 polymer ?
#
loop_
_entity_poly.entity_id
_entity_poly.type
_entity_poly.pdbx_seq_one_letter_code
_entity_poly.pdbx_strand_id
1 'polypeptide(L)'
;MDVLPAGMQMAPSVVVGEPPSNRVNMDRLSSLSRELDALLPEIFGGLVTPLIEVPESELDSDEHLRALDVALPSLYNISTAASSLTYKMDQFTSQICEAVAELDRRRLAIIRRRGLCRLPNEIMGHILVLAGLPSKDQMEQVRKGVVVDFPRFYWPIRASHINSHFRHIALTTPALWSYLFTPRGPKSSMDMNLVKLYLNRCKAHPLDITVRCPHTPRWRGTCPTYYTELFGLLWPLSSQIRNLTLLTESSTPCEEATLPLAYLFTAEMPLLQSVVFHSLPTSLELDGKALGRPMFAGGAPQLESLTVTMYPFADFSHLTNLRHIDIQLLNQELVGAPMMSRLLALVALPNLAKLSVTIGLLVPTATLALPERDVIQVEKLERLSIISQISGIAISDTMTYLLSHISLGPSLRHLYIATHGTTPQPLIAALLSPRNVLHEVESFHFGGPGATHPLIPEVLKRMSSLRRLSLGGDIDPLTLHEIANGVPHLCGLRFSNIFILDMFDQIRGIVAARRAIAGMLAEIGVLDIRAKETGISSKGNRAEAIELLQILRGLVDDFRTDGWVHFPGDNPWAPSYSSSALITETGN
;
A
#
# COMPACT_ATOMS: atom_id res chain seq x y z
N MET A 1 -38.30 -30.25 23.65
CA MET A 1 -38.69 -31.47 22.94
C MET A 1 -39.83 -31.06 22.04
N ASP A 2 -39.52 -30.68 20.81
CA ASP A 2 -40.51 -30.22 19.84
C ASP A 2 -40.35 -31.01 18.55
N VAL A 3 -41.46 -31.60 18.15
CA VAL A 3 -41.62 -32.55 17.05
C VAL A 3 -41.62 -31.79 15.73
N LEU A 4 -40.64 -32.05 14.87
CA LEU A 4 -40.61 -31.58 13.48
C LEU A 4 -41.56 -32.43 12.62
N PRO A 5 -42.35 -31.83 11.70
CA PRO A 5 -43.15 -32.61 10.76
C PRO A 5 -42.31 -33.06 9.56
N ALA A 6 -42.36 -34.36 9.31
CA ALA A 6 -41.86 -35.01 8.10
C ALA A 6 -42.78 -34.69 6.92
N GLY A 7 -42.19 -34.30 5.78
CA GLY A 7 -42.94 -34.19 4.53
C GLY A 7 -42.32 -33.23 3.52
N MET A 8 -41.13 -33.53 3.00
CA MET A 8 -40.61 -32.87 1.80
C MET A 8 -40.35 -33.93 0.73
N GLN A 9 -41.29 -34.05 -0.22
CA GLN A 9 -41.16 -34.86 -1.42
C GLN A 9 -40.02 -34.30 -2.28
N MET A 10 -39.10 -35.16 -2.68
CA MET A 10 -38.01 -34.81 -3.59
C MET A 10 -38.58 -34.43 -4.96
N ALA A 11 -38.31 -33.20 -5.40
CA ALA A 11 -38.58 -32.76 -6.77
C ALA A 11 -37.76 -33.59 -7.77
N PRO A 12 -38.31 -33.90 -8.96
CA PRO A 12 -37.62 -34.69 -9.96
C PRO A 12 -36.35 -33.98 -10.44
N SER A 13 -35.29 -34.76 -10.59
CA SER A 13 -33.98 -34.33 -11.11
C SER A 13 -34.14 -33.61 -12.44
N VAL A 14 -33.94 -32.29 -12.43
CA VAL A 14 -33.87 -31.49 -13.66
C VAL A 14 -32.56 -31.84 -14.35
N VAL A 15 -32.65 -32.59 -15.45
CA VAL A 15 -31.54 -32.85 -16.36
C VAL A 15 -31.05 -31.50 -16.90
N VAL A 16 -29.89 -31.07 -16.42
CA VAL A 16 -29.19 -29.88 -16.91
C VAL A 16 -28.61 -30.26 -18.28
N GLY A 17 -29.28 -29.84 -19.36
CA GLY A 17 -28.71 -29.92 -20.69
C GLY A 17 -27.37 -29.18 -20.74
N GLU A 18 -26.36 -29.82 -21.34
CA GLU A 18 -25.04 -29.23 -21.54
C GLU A 18 -25.15 -27.86 -22.24
N PRO A 19 -24.41 -26.84 -21.77
CA PRO A 19 -24.40 -25.56 -22.47
C PRO A 19 -23.83 -25.77 -23.89
N PRO A 20 -24.42 -25.14 -24.93
CA PRO A 20 -23.91 -25.26 -26.29
C PRO A 20 -22.46 -24.79 -26.34
N SER A 21 -21.59 -25.64 -26.90
CA SER A 21 -20.14 -25.49 -26.84
C SER A 21 -19.65 -24.18 -27.46
N ASN A 22 -18.78 -23.45 -26.74
CA ASN A 22 -18.07 -22.24 -27.19
C ASN A 22 -17.15 -22.43 -28.42
N ARG A 23 -17.11 -23.62 -29.04
CA ARG A 23 -16.20 -23.95 -30.16
C ARG A 23 -16.42 -23.05 -31.37
N VAL A 24 -17.66 -22.69 -31.67
CA VAL A 24 -18.03 -21.96 -32.90
C VAL A 24 -17.39 -20.56 -32.98
N ASN A 25 -17.09 -19.90 -31.87
CA ASN A 25 -16.45 -18.56 -31.88
C ASN A 25 -14.91 -18.60 -31.92
N MET A 26 -14.27 -19.62 -31.35
CA MET A 26 -12.80 -19.72 -31.38
C MET A 26 -12.29 -20.13 -32.77
N ASP A 27 -13.04 -20.98 -33.48
CA ASP A 27 -12.67 -21.40 -34.84
C ASP A 27 -12.68 -20.20 -35.81
N ARG A 28 -13.67 -19.30 -35.67
CA ARG A 28 -13.76 -18.07 -36.47
C ARG A 28 -12.60 -17.09 -36.20
N LEU A 29 -12.26 -16.87 -34.93
CA LEU A 29 -11.12 -16.02 -34.56
C LEU A 29 -9.79 -16.59 -35.08
N SER A 30 -9.62 -17.91 -35.04
CA SER A 30 -8.41 -18.60 -35.53
C SER A 30 -8.28 -18.59 -37.06
N SER A 31 -9.41 -18.56 -37.80
CA SER A 31 -9.43 -18.44 -39.25
C SER A 31 -9.02 -17.04 -39.70
N LEU A 32 -9.52 -16.02 -39.01
CA LEU A 32 -9.22 -14.61 -39.30
C LEU A 32 -7.77 -14.24 -38.97
N SER A 33 -7.21 -14.76 -37.87
CA SER A 33 -5.77 -14.58 -37.56
C SER A 33 -4.90 -15.10 -38.70
N ARG A 34 -5.23 -16.29 -39.23
CA ARG A 34 -4.49 -16.90 -40.36
C ARG A 34 -4.63 -16.09 -41.65
N GLU A 35 -5.80 -15.51 -41.92
CA GLU A 35 -5.98 -14.61 -43.06
C GLU A 35 -5.15 -13.32 -42.91
N LEU A 36 -5.04 -12.78 -41.70
CA LEU A 36 -4.25 -11.59 -41.42
C LEU A 36 -2.74 -11.86 -41.58
N ASP A 37 -2.27 -13.00 -41.06
CA ASP A 37 -0.90 -13.46 -41.19
C ASP A 37 -0.51 -13.73 -42.65
N ALA A 38 -1.47 -14.13 -43.50
CA ALA A 38 -1.25 -14.34 -44.93
C ALA A 38 -1.15 -13.04 -45.74
N LEU A 39 -1.81 -11.96 -45.29
CA LEU A 39 -1.81 -10.67 -46.00
C LEU A 39 -0.59 -9.79 -45.67
N LEU A 40 -0.01 -9.97 -44.48
CA LEU A 40 1.16 -9.19 -44.04
C LEU A 40 2.37 -9.30 -45.00
N PRO A 41 2.77 -10.49 -45.49
CA PRO A 41 3.88 -10.61 -46.45
C PRO A 41 3.61 -9.95 -47.80
N GLU A 42 2.38 -9.94 -48.31
CA GLU A 42 2.04 -9.27 -49.58
C GLU A 42 2.15 -7.75 -49.45
N ILE A 43 1.69 -7.20 -48.32
CA ILE A 43 1.77 -5.76 -48.05
C ILE A 43 3.22 -5.33 -47.84
N PHE A 44 3.99 -6.05 -47.02
CA PHE A 44 5.36 -5.65 -46.69
C PHE A 44 6.41 -6.06 -47.74
N GLY A 45 6.21 -7.16 -48.46
CA GLY A 45 7.13 -7.67 -49.48
C GLY A 45 7.09 -6.90 -50.80
N GLY A 46 5.95 -6.27 -51.15
CA GLY A 46 5.82 -5.47 -52.36
C GLY A 46 6.28 -4.01 -52.22
N LEU A 47 6.34 -3.49 -50.99
CA LEU A 47 6.55 -2.06 -50.70
C LEU A 47 8.02 -1.68 -50.48
N VAL A 48 8.79 -2.55 -49.85
CA VAL A 48 10.09 -2.16 -49.26
C VAL A 48 11.23 -2.28 -50.27
N THR A 49 11.10 -3.14 -51.28
CA THR A 49 12.22 -3.49 -52.17
C THR A 49 12.50 -2.46 -53.29
N PRO A 50 11.51 -1.86 -53.97
CA PRO A 50 11.81 -0.99 -55.11
C PRO A 50 12.02 0.50 -54.76
N LEU A 51 11.71 0.95 -53.53
CA LEU A 51 11.84 2.36 -53.12
C LEU A 51 13.18 2.70 -52.46
N ILE A 52 13.98 1.70 -52.08
CA ILE A 52 15.21 1.91 -51.30
C ILE A 52 16.47 2.00 -52.19
N GLU A 53 16.40 1.65 -53.48
CA GLU A 53 17.58 1.53 -54.36
C GLU A 53 17.59 2.49 -55.57
N VAL A 54 17.18 3.76 -55.40
CA VAL A 54 17.43 4.77 -56.44
C VAL A 54 18.33 5.89 -55.89
N PRO A 55 19.61 5.96 -56.31
CA PRO A 55 20.52 7.03 -55.91
C PRO A 55 20.05 8.37 -56.48
N GLU A 56 19.97 9.42 -55.65
CA GLU A 56 19.48 10.75 -56.02
C GLU A 56 20.34 11.50 -57.06
N SER A 57 21.49 10.95 -57.50
CA SER A 57 22.52 11.74 -58.18
C SER A 57 22.51 11.76 -59.71
N GLU A 58 21.70 10.98 -60.41
CA GLU A 58 21.56 11.05 -61.88
C GLU A 58 20.16 10.63 -62.31
N LEU A 59 19.19 11.56 -62.34
CA LEU A 59 17.86 11.27 -62.89
C LEU A 59 17.38 12.41 -63.79
N ASP A 60 17.31 12.10 -65.07
CA ASP A 60 16.63 12.89 -66.09
C ASP A 60 15.12 12.92 -65.79
N SER A 61 14.47 14.06 -66.03
CA SER A 61 13.07 14.31 -65.64
C SER A 61 12.07 13.32 -66.27
N ASP A 62 12.41 12.72 -67.41
CA ASP A 62 11.59 11.73 -68.10
C ASP A 62 11.68 10.31 -67.49
N GLU A 63 12.80 9.94 -66.86
CA GLU A 63 12.93 8.64 -66.18
C GLU A 63 12.16 8.62 -64.86
N HIS A 64 12.08 9.76 -64.17
CA HIS A 64 11.24 9.91 -62.98
C HIS A 64 9.76 9.74 -63.29
N LEU A 65 9.27 10.32 -64.40
CA LEU A 65 7.89 10.17 -64.83
C LEU A 65 7.56 8.71 -65.21
N ARG A 66 8.49 8.00 -65.87
CA ARG A 66 8.33 6.57 -66.17
C ARG A 66 8.38 5.69 -64.92
N ALA A 67 9.27 5.97 -63.97
CA ALA A 67 9.31 5.26 -62.69
C ALA A 67 8.01 5.50 -61.88
N LEU A 68 7.46 6.72 -61.94
CA LEU A 68 6.16 7.04 -61.33
C LEU A 68 5.01 6.28 -62.02
N ASP A 69 5.00 6.21 -63.35
CA ASP A 69 3.99 5.45 -64.11
C ASP A 69 4.03 3.95 -63.81
N VAL A 70 5.21 3.40 -63.49
CA VAL A 70 5.37 2.00 -63.06
C VAL A 70 4.99 1.81 -61.58
N ALA A 71 5.22 2.81 -60.73
CA ALA A 71 4.91 2.74 -59.30
C ALA A 71 3.44 3.05 -58.95
N LEU A 72 2.76 3.87 -59.75
CA LEU A 72 1.37 4.31 -59.54
C LEU A 72 0.37 3.13 -59.43
N PRO A 73 0.41 2.09 -60.30
CA PRO A 73 -0.43 0.91 -60.16
C PRO A 73 -0.19 0.16 -58.84
N SER A 74 1.07 0.07 -58.40
CA SER A 74 1.43 -0.56 -57.13
C SER A 74 0.90 0.22 -55.93
N LEU A 75 1.04 1.55 -55.93
CA LEU A 75 0.47 2.42 -54.90
C LEU A 75 -1.06 2.37 -54.85
N TYR A 76 -1.73 2.28 -56.01
CA TYR A 76 -3.18 2.10 -56.09
C TYR A 76 -3.62 0.74 -55.50
N ASN A 77 -2.89 -0.34 -55.81
CA ASN A 77 -3.16 -1.66 -55.23
C ASN A 77 -2.94 -1.69 -53.72
N ILE A 78 -1.91 -1.00 -53.22
CA ILE A 78 -1.64 -0.86 -51.78
C ILE A 78 -2.76 -0.07 -51.10
N SER A 79 -3.19 1.06 -51.67
CA SER A 79 -4.30 1.86 -51.13
C SER A 79 -5.60 1.05 -51.09
N THR A 80 -5.85 0.24 -52.12
CA THR A 80 -7.01 -0.66 -52.19
C THR A 80 -6.91 -1.78 -51.15
N ALA A 81 -5.73 -2.37 -50.96
CA ALA A 81 -5.46 -3.39 -49.95
C ALA A 81 -5.60 -2.83 -48.52
N ALA A 82 -5.09 -1.62 -48.28
CA ALA A 82 -5.22 -0.92 -47.00
C ALA A 82 -6.68 -0.57 -46.68
N SER A 83 -7.46 -0.13 -47.68
CA SER A 83 -8.89 0.13 -47.54
C SER A 83 -9.68 -1.16 -47.24
N SER A 84 -9.34 -2.25 -47.93
CA SER A 84 -9.92 -3.58 -47.69
C SER A 84 -9.58 -4.10 -46.29
N LEU A 85 -8.34 -3.91 -45.83
CA LEU A 85 -7.92 -4.28 -44.47
C LEU A 85 -8.65 -3.45 -43.41
N THR A 86 -8.79 -2.14 -43.61
CA THR A 86 -9.53 -1.25 -42.70
C THR A 86 -10.99 -1.70 -42.58
N TYR A 87 -11.65 -1.99 -43.71
CA TYR A 87 -13.02 -2.51 -43.71
C TYR A 87 -13.15 -3.85 -42.96
N LYS A 88 -12.20 -4.77 -43.15
CA LYS A 88 -12.15 -6.05 -42.41
C LYS A 88 -11.93 -5.83 -40.91
N MET A 89 -11.08 -4.88 -40.51
CA MET A 89 -10.85 -4.53 -39.10
C MET A 89 -12.09 -3.91 -38.43
N ASP A 90 -12.83 -3.06 -39.14
CA ASP A 90 -14.09 -2.49 -38.65
C ASP A 90 -15.15 -3.57 -38.47
N GLN A 91 -15.26 -4.49 -39.45
CA GLN A 91 -16.15 -5.63 -39.36
C GLN A 91 -15.79 -6.54 -38.16
N PHE A 92 -14.50 -6.76 -37.92
CA PHE A 92 -14.01 -7.53 -36.79
C PHE A 92 -14.32 -6.86 -35.44
N THR A 93 -14.08 -5.55 -35.34
CA THR A 93 -14.39 -4.77 -34.14
C THR A 93 -15.89 -4.82 -33.82
N SER A 94 -16.75 -4.70 -34.84
CA SER A 94 -18.20 -4.84 -34.70
C SER A 94 -18.60 -6.23 -34.19
N GLN A 95 -18.01 -7.30 -34.73
CA GLN A 95 -18.25 -8.67 -34.28
C GLN A 95 -17.80 -8.91 -32.83
N ILE A 96 -16.68 -8.33 -32.40
CA ILE A 96 -16.23 -8.39 -31.00
C ILE A 96 -17.23 -7.66 -30.09
N CYS A 97 -17.63 -6.44 -30.44
CA CYS A 97 -18.61 -5.66 -29.66
C CYS A 97 -19.94 -6.42 -29.52
N GLU A 98 -20.43 -7.05 -30.58
CA GLU A 98 -21.64 -7.87 -30.55
C GLU A 98 -21.46 -9.11 -29.67
N ALA A 99 -20.33 -9.81 -29.78
CA ALA A 99 -20.01 -10.97 -28.96
C ALA A 99 -19.91 -10.63 -27.46
N VAL A 100 -19.30 -9.49 -27.11
CA VAL A 100 -19.23 -8.97 -25.75
C VAL A 100 -20.63 -8.62 -25.23
N ALA A 101 -21.44 -7.91 -26.03
CA ALA A 101 -22.81 -7.57 -25.66
C ALA A 101 -23.69 -8.82 -25.46
N GLU A 102 -23.50 -9.87 -26.25
CA GLU A 102 -24.19 -11.16 -26.09
C GLU A 102 -23.71 -11.92 -24.84
N LEU A 103 -22.41 -11.92 -24.55
CA LEU A 103 -21.87 -12.48 -23.32
C LEU A 103 -22.44 -11.77 -22.08
N ASP A 104 -22.56 -10.45 -22.12
CA ASP A 104 -23.17 -9.66 -21.04
C ASP A 104 -24.67 -9.95 -20.90
N ARG A 105 -25.41 -10.06 -22.01
CA ARG A 105 -26.81 -10.52 -22.00
C ARG A 105 -26.95 -11.90 -21.36
N ARG A 106 -26.08 -12.84 -21.69
CA ARG A 106 -26.07 -14.20 -21.11
C ARG A 106 -25.70 -14.18 -19.63
N ARG A 107 -24.68 -13.42 -19.23
CA ARG A 107 -24.32 -13.23 -17.82
C ARG A 107 -25.49 -12.68 -17.03
N LEU A 108 -26.15 -11.63 -17.53
CA LEU A 108 -27.35 -11.07 -16.92
C LEU A 108 -28.51 -12.09 -16.87
N ALA A 109 -28.70 -12.90 -17.91
CA ALA A 109 -29.72 -13.95 -17.91
C ALA A 109 -29.42 -15.04 -16.87
N ILE A 110 -28.16 -15.44 -16.69
CA ILE A 110 -27.74 -16.39 -15.66
C ILE A 110 -27.92 -15.78 -14.26
N ILE A 111 -27.50 -14.53 -14.06
CA ILE A 111 -27.72 -13.78 -12.81
C ILE A 111 -29.22 -13.62 -12.53
N ARG A 112 -30.07 -13.49 -13.55
CA ARG A 112 -31.53 -13.48 -13.35
C ARG A 112 -32.09 -14.86 -13.02
N ARG A 113 -31.58 -15.93 -13.65
CA ARG A 113 -32.08 -17.31 -13.48
C ARG A 113 -31.62 -17.98 -12.18
N ARG A 114 -30.39 -17.70 -11.71
CA ARG A 114 -29.81 -18.26 -10.47
C ARG A 114 -29.83 -17.26 -9.31
N GLY A 115 -30.74 -16.30 -9.38
CA GLY A 115 -30.41 -14.94 -8.98
C GLY A 115 -30.23 -14.63 -7.52
N LEU A 116 -29.37 -13.63 -7.30
CA LEU A 116 -29.16 -12.92 -6.04
C LEU A 116 -30.50 -12.61 -5.34
N CYS A 117 -31.54 -12.23 -6.09
CA CYS A 117 -32.88 -11.93 -5.54
C CYS A 117 -33.61 -13.15 -4.92
N ARG A 118 -33.09 -14.37 -5.04
CA ARG A 118 -33.62 -15.57 -4.38
C ARG A 118 -32.91 -15.88 -3.06
N LEU A 119 -31.82 -15.17 -2.75
CA LEU A 119 -31.16 -15.32 -1.46
C LEU A 119 -32.08 -14.77 -0.36
N PRO A 120 -32.05 -15.38 0.85
CA PRO A 120 -32.68 -14.80 2.03
C PRO A 120 -32.22 -13.34 2.25
N ASN A 121 -33.12 -12.51 2.77
CA ASN A 121 -32.87 -11.09 2.99
C ASN A 121 -31.64 -10.86 3.88
N GLU A 122 -31.41 -11.73 4.84
CA GLU A 122 -30.28 -11.69 5.78
C GLU A 122 -28.95 -11.90 5.04
N ILE A 123 -28.91 -12.88 4.13
CA ILE A 123 -27.73 -13.17 3.31
C ILE A 123 -27.47 -12.01 2.34
N MET A 124 -28.52 -11.49 1.72
CA MET A 124 -28.38 -10.33 0.83
C MET A 124 -27.91 -9.09 1.59
N GLY A 125 -28.46 -8.84 2.78
CA GLY A 125 -28.01 -7.77 3.66
C GLY A 125 -26.53 -7.89 3.99
N HIS A 126 -26.06 -9.10 4.33
CA HIS A 126 -24.65 -9.35 4.60
C HIS A 126 -23.76 -9.13 3.37
N ILE A 127 -24.19 -9.61 2.19
CA ILE A 127 -23.48 -9.36 0.92
C ILE A 127 -23.37 -7.86 0.64
N LEU A 128 -24.46 -7.10 0.84
CA LEU A 128 -24.44 -5.66 0.66
C LEU A 128 -23.51 -4.99 1.67
N VAL A 129 -23.47 -5.43 2.93
CA VAL A 129 -22.54 -4.88 3.94
C VAL A 129 -21.11 -5.11 3.50
N LEU A 130 -20.75 -6.34 3.11
CA LEU A 130 -19.40 -6.68 2.65
C LEU A 130 -19.01 -5.91 1.38
N ALA A 131 -19.93 -5.75 0.43
CA ALA A 131 -19.73 -4.95 -0.77
C ALA A 131 -19.52 -3.45 -0.45
N GLY A 132 -20.10 -2.98 0.67
CA GLY A 132 -19.97 -1.62 1.17
C GLY A 132 -18.66 -1.33 1.91
N LEU A 133 -17.93 -2.36 2.36
CA LEU A 133 -16.69 -2.17 3.14
C LEU A 133 -15.61 -1.46 2.32
N PRO A 134 -14.90 -0.46 2.87
CA PRO A 134 -13.79 0.19 2.19
C PRO A 134 -12.69 -0.83 1.85
N SER A 135 -12.00 -0.63 0.72
CA SER A 135 -10.84 -1.48 0.40
C SER A 135 -9.72 -1.27 1.42
N LYS A 136 -8.80 -2.23 1.54
CA LYS A 136 -7.63 -2.11 2.41
C LYS A 136 -6.84 -0.84 2.11
N ASP A 137 -6.65 -0.52 0.84
CA ASP A 137 -5.94 0.69 0.41
C ASP A 137 -6.66 1.97 0.82
N GLN A 138 -8.00 1.99 0.75
CA GLN A 138 -8.79 3.14 1.19
C GLN A 138 -8.69 3.36 2.70
N MET A 139 -8.76 2.27 3.49
CA MET A 139 -8.57 2.34 4.94
C MET A 139 -7.16 2.82 5.32
N GLU A 140 -6.15 2.33 4.60
CA GLU A 140 -4.77 2.72 4.83
C GLU A 140 -4.51 4.19 4.44
N GLN A 141 -5.12 4.65 3.36
CA GLN A 141 -5.10 6.06 2.98
C GLN A 141 -5.70 6.93 4.08
N VAL A 142 -6.87 6.58 4.64
CA VAL A 142 -7.46 7.33 5.76
C VAL A 142 -6.55 7.35 6.99
N ARG A 143 -5.91 6.24 7.35
CA ARG A 143 -4.92 6.19 8.46
C ARG A 143 -3.70 7.06 8.22
N LYS A 144 -3.30 7.22 6.96
CA LYS A 144 -2.21 8.11 6.56
C LYS A 144 -2.66 9.59 6.50
N GLY A 145 -3.88 9.90 6.95
CA GLY A 145 -4.49 11.21 6.77
C GLY A 145 -4.75 11.56 5.30
N VAL A 146 -4.57 10.61 4.37
CA VAL A 146 -4.85 10.81 2.95
C VAL A 146 -6.36 10.81 2.78
N VAL A 147 -6.81 11.94 2.28
CA VAL A 147 -8.20 12.17 1.95
C VAL A 147 -8.60 11.29 0.76
N VAL A 148 -9.49 10.33 1.02
CA VAL A 148 -10.15 9.56 -0.04
C VAL A 148 -11.60 9.97 -0.08
N ASP A 149 -12.09 10.39 -1.25
CA ASP A 149 -13.52 10.45 -1.46
C ASP A 149 -14.02 9.01 -1.39
N PHE A 150 -14.86 8.68 -0.40
CA PHE A 150 -15.43 7.35 -0.31
C PHE A 150 -16.62 7.26 -1.28
N PRO A 151 -16.48 6.67 -2.49
CA PRO A 151 -17.62 6.43 -3.38
C PRO A 151 -18.69 5.54 -2.73
N ARG A 152 -18.37 4.94 -1.58
CA ARG A 152 -19.19 4.01 -0.80
C ARG A 152 -20.06 4.68 0.28
N PHE A 153 -19.90 5.98 0.59
CA PHE A 153 -20.84 6.65 1.51
C PHE A 153 -22.29 6.55 1.01
N TYR A 154 -22.46 6.63 -0.30
CA TYR A 154 -23.74 6.46 -0.98
C TYR A 154 -24.07 4.99 -1.32
N TRP A 155 -23.30 4.01 -0.84
CA TRP A 155 -23.53 2.60 -1.16
C TRP A 155 -24.93 2.11 -0.76
N PRO A 156 -25.45 2.39 0.46
CA PRO A 156 -26.81 2.00 0.83
C PRO A 156 -27.86 2.63 -0.09
N ILE A 157 -27.62 3.87 -0.50
CA ILE A 157 -28.47 4.60 -1.44
C ILE A 157 -28.43 3.93 -2.81
N ARG A 158 -27.24 3.70 -3.38
CA ARG A 158 -27.05 3.01 -4.68
C ARG A 158 -27.70 1.62 -4.69
N ALA A 159 -27.50 0.83 -3.63
CA ALA A 159 -28.14 -0.47 -3.48
C ALA A 159 -29.67 -0.33 -3.53
N SER A 160 -30.23 0.69 -2.89
CA SER A 160 -31.68 0.96 -2.87
C SER A 160 -32.28 1.39 -4.23
N HIS A 161 -31.44 1.73 -5.22
CA HIS A 161 -31.87 2.08 -6.57
C HIS A 161 -31.83 0.89 -7.55
N ILE A 162 -31.33 -0.28 -7.16
CA ILE A 162 -31.25 -1.46 -8.04
C ILE A 162 -32.66 -1.98 -8.39
N ASN A 163 -33.47 -2.29 -7.38
CA ASN A 163 -34.88 -2.66 -7.52
C ASN A 163 -35.59 -2.55 -6.14
N SER A 164 -36.90 -2.82 -6.10
CA SER A 164 -37.70 -2.75 -4.87
C SER A 164 -37.25 -3.72 -3.76
N HIS A 165 -36.77 -4.91 -4.13
CA HIS A 165 -36.27 -5.90 -3.17
C HIS A 165 -34.96 -5.44 -2.52
N PHE A 166 -34.00 -4.96 -3.30
CA PHE A 166 -32.76 -4.37 -2.77
C PHE A 166 -33.02 -3.10 -1.96
N ARG A 167 -34.01 -2.29 -2.35
CA ARG A 167 -34.47 -1.15 -1.55
C ARG A 167 -34.96 -1.60 -0.18
N HIS A 168 -35.81 -2.62 -0.14
CA HIS A 168 -36.30 -3.17 1.12
C HIS A 168 -35.13 -3.63 2.00
N ILE A 169 -34.23 -4.46 1.46
CA ILE A 169 -33.07 -4.97 2.20
C ILE A 169 -32.15 -3.84 2.67
N ALA A 170 -31.88 -2.85 1.82
CA ALA A 170 -31.07 -1.70 2.18
C ALA A 170 -31.68 -0.95 3.36
N LEU A 171 -32.99 -0.72 3.36
CA LEU A 171 -33.70 -0.02 4.43
C LEU A 171 -33.82 -0.85 5.72
N THR A 172 -33.89 -2.18 5.63
CA THR A 172 -34.06 -3.06 6.80
C THR A 172 -32.76 -3.56 7.40
N THR A 173 -31.60 -3.30 6.78
CA THR A 173 -30.28 -3.75 7.25
C THR A 173 -29.53 -2.59 7.93
N PRO A 174 -29.52 -2.48 9.28
CA PRO A 174 -28.96 -1.32 9.97
C PRO A 174 -27.46 -1.13 9.74
N ALA A 175 -26.71 -2.24 9.62
CA ALA A 175 -25.27 -2.25 9.38
C ALA A 175 -24.84 -1.55 8.07
N LEU A 176 -25.75 -1.36 7.11
CA LEU A 176 -25.44 -0.57 5.91
C LEU A 176 -25.34 0.93 6.21
N TRP A 177 -26.00 1.40 7.26
CA TRP A 177 -26.12 2.82 7.61
C TRP A 177 -25.19 3.23 8.75
N SER A 178 -24.32 2.32 9.21
CA SER A 178 -23.47 2.53 10.37
C SER A 178 -22.20 3.32 10.10
N TYR A 179 -21.88 3.55 8.82
CA TYR A 179 -20.72 4.34 8.43
C TYR A 179 -21.12 5.77 8.08
N LEU A 180 -20.65 6.73 8.88
CA LEU A 180 -20.85 8.16 8.65
C LEU A 180 -19.55 8.79 8.15
N PHE A 181 -19.63 9.49 7.03
CA PHE A 181 -18.49 10.19 6.44
C PHE A 181 -18.89 11.57 5.95
N THR A 182 -18.16 12.60 6.36
CA THR A 182 -18.36 13.95 5.84
C THR A 182 -17.53 14.14 4.55
N PRO A 183 -18.16 14.43 3.39
CA PRO A 183 -17.48 14.50 2.09
C PRO A 183 -16.43 15.62 1.97
N ARG A 184 -15.63 15.57 0.89
CA ARG A 184 -14.63 16.60 0.55
C ARG A 184 -15.27 17.80 -0.17
N GLY A 185 -14.85 19.00 0.23
CA GLY A 185 -15.02 20.22 -0.57
C GLY A 185 -15.73 21.39 0.12
N PRO A 186 -15.55 22.61 -0.42
CA PRO A 186 -16.03 23.86 0.18
C PRO A 186 -17.56 24.03 0.14
N LYS A 187 -18.27 23.17 -0.58
CA LYS A 187 -19.75 23.11 -0.65
C LYS A 187 -20.30 21.81 -0.05
N SER A 188 -19.46 21.01 0.58
CA SER A 188 -19.76 19.63 0.99
C SER A 188 -20.01 19.51 2.50
N SER A 189 -20.70 20.50 3.09
CA SER A 189 -21.32 20.25 4.39
C SER A 189 -22.22 19.04 4.22
N MET A 190 -22.00 18.01 5.03
CA MET A 190 -22.88 16.85 5.03
C MET A 190 -24.28 17.36 5.33
N ASP A 191 -25.25 16.99 4.51
CA ASP A 191 -26.64 17.36 4.81
C ASP A 191 -27.01 16.77 6.16
N MET A 192 -27.25 17.61 7.17
CA MET A 192 -27.59 17.16 8.52
C MET A 192 -28.87 16.33 8.52
N ASN A 193 -29.77 16.52 7.55
CA ASN A 193 -30.92 15.65 7.38
C ASN A 193 -30.51 14.24 6.95
N LEU A 194 -29.49 14.12 6.11
CA LEU A 194 -28.93 12.84 5.71
C LEU A 194 -28.23 12.15 6.89
N VAL A 195 -27.50 12.89 7.73
CA VAL A 195 -26.93 12.35 8.97
C VAL A 195 -28.02 11.80 9.89
N LYS A 196 -29.06 12.61 10.16
CA LYS A 196 -30.22 12.19 10.97
C LYS A 196 -30.89 10.95 10.39
N LEU A 197 -31.02 10.87 9.07
CA LEU A 197 -31.57 9.71 8.36
C LEU A 197 -30.70 8.46 8.57
N TYR A 198 -29.37 8.56 8.43
CA TYR A 198 -28.44 7.45 8.62
C TYR A 198 -28.48 6.97 10.07
N LEU A 199 -28.40 7.88 11.04
CA LEU A 199 -28.48 7.57 12.47
C LEU A 199 -29.80 6.86 12.82
N ASN A 200 -30.93 7.34 12.31
CA ASN A 200 -32.23 6.70 12.52
C ASN A 200 -32.27 5.26 11.94
N ARG A 201 -31.64 5.03 10.78
CA ARG A 201 -31.59 3.71 10.14
C ARG A 201 -30.56 2.77 10.78
N CYS A 202 -29.49 3.30 11.36
CA CYS A 202 -28.47 2.53 12.06
C CYS A 202 -29.00 1.89 13.36
N LYS A 203 -30.05 2.47 13.96
CA LYS A 203 -30.67 1.98 15.20
C LYS A 203 -29.63 1.85 16.32
N ALA A 204 -29.45 0.66 16.88
CA ALA A 204 -28.47 0.36 17.93
C ALA A 204 -27.21 -0.34 17.38
N HIS A 205 -27.01 -0.34 16.06
CA HIS A 205 -25.83 -0.96 15.46
C HIS A 205 -24.57 -0.12 15.74
N PRO A 206 -23.40 -0.73 15.97
CA PRO A 206 -22.16 0.01 16.21
C PRO A 206 -21.82 0.96 15.07
N LEU A 207 -21.44 2.19 15.41
CA LEU A 207 -21.18 3.28 14.48
C LEU A 207 -19.69 3.43 14.17
N ASP A 208 -19.38 3.63 12.90
CA ASP A 208 -18.06 4.01 12.41
C ASP A 208 -18.15 5.42 11.83
N ILE A 209 -17.44 6.36 12.43
CA ILE A 209 -17.59 7.79 12.13
C ILE A 209 -16.27 8.33 11.64
N THR A 210 -16.30 8.98 10.48
CA THR A 210 -15.20 9.78 9.95
C THR A 210 -15.68 11.20 9.71
N VAL A 211 -15.30 12.09 10.62
CA VAL A 211 -15.57 13.52 10.52
C VAL A 211 -14.33 14.21 9.95
N ARG A 212 -14.56 15.06 8.97
CA ARG A 212 -13.55 15.90 8.36
C ARG A 212 -13.91 17.35 8.61
N CYS A 213 -13.00 18.08 9.22
CA CYS A 213 -13.04 19.52 9.39
C CYS A 213 -12.48 20.19 8.12
N PRO A 214 -13.32 20.72 7.21
CA PRO A 214 -12.85 21.36 6.01
C PRO A 214 -12.14 22.66 6.41
N HIS A 215 -10.90 22.82 5.93
CA HIS A 215 -10.20 24.08 6.04
C HIS A 215 -10.66 24.99 4.91
N THR A 216 -11.64 25.85 5.15
CA THR A 216 -11.97 26.91 4.21
C THR A 216 -11.64 28.28 4.82
N PRO A 217 -10.53 28.93 4.42
CA PRO A 217 -10.13 30.24 4.94
C PRO A 217 -11.16 31.34 4.67
N ARG A 218 -12.12 31.10 3.77
CA ARG A 218 -13.25 31.99 3.45
C ARG A 218 -14.43 31.88 4.42
N TRP A 219 -14.44 30.93 5.36
CA TRP A 219 -15.58 30.63 6.25
C TRP A 219 -15.28 30.98 7.73
N ARG A 220 -14.65 32.13 8.00
CA ARG A 220 -14.36 32.61 9.37
C ARG A 220 -15.62 33.03 10.18
N GLY A 221 -16.78 32.41 9.97
CA GLY A 221 -18.01 32.83 10.68
C GLY A 221 -19.19 31.86 10.68
N THR A 222 -19.19 30.80 9.86
CA THR A 222 -20.32 29.86 9.72
C THR A 222 -19.96 28.41 10.00
N CYS A 223 -18.70 28.13 10.35
CA CYS A 223 -18.19 26.79 10.63
C CYS A 223 -18.49 26.23 12.06
N PRO A 224 -18.67 27.05 13.14
CA PRO A 224 -18.92 26.52 14.49
C PRO A 224 -20.25 25.75 14.64
N THR A 225 -21.29 26.19 13.93
CA THR A 225 -22.65 25.64 14.08
C THR A 225 -22.74 24.21 13.53
N TYR A 226 -22.02 23.92 12.45
CA TYR A 226 -22.02 22.59 11.83
C TYR A 226 -21.44 21.52 12.76
N TYR A 227 -20.26 21.76 13.34
CA TYR A 227 -19.64 20.81 14.27
C TYR A 227 -20.44 20.68 15.56
N THR A 228 -20.94 21.80 16.06
CA THR A 228 -21.78 21.78 17.26
C THR A 228 -23.06 20.97 17.01
N GLU A 229 -23.71 21.12 15.85
CA GLU A 229 -24.89 20.32 15.49
C GLU A 229 -24.51 18.85 15.28
N LEU A 230 -23.46 18.55 14.53
CA LEU A 230 -23.02 17.19 14.25
C LEU A 230 -22.65 16.46 15.55
N PHE A 231 -21.79 17.04 16.38
CA PHE A 231 -21.44 16.44 17.67
C PHE A 231 -22.63 16.42 18.62
N GLY A 232 -23.54 17.39 18.58
CA GLY A 232 -24.81 17.33 19.31
C GLY A 232 -25.68 16.13 18.91
N LEU A 233 -25.62 15.67 17.67
CA LEU A 233 -26.31 14.46 17.19
C LEU A 233 -25.56 13.17 17.52
N LEU A 234 -24.23 13.18 17.42
CA LEU A 234 -23.40 12.01 17.65
C LEU A 234 -23.19 11.72 19.14
N TRP A 235 -23.19 12.76 19.97
CA TRP A 235 -22.87 12.68 21.39
C TRP A 235 -23.77 11.73 22.19
N PRO A 236 -25.11 11.78 22.06
CA PRO A 236 -25.99 10.82 22.72
C PRO A 236 -25.75 9.37 22.31
N LEU A 237 -25.02 9.15 21.22
CA LEU A 237 -24.71 7.84 20.65
C LEU A 237 -23.28 7.40 20.94
N SER A 238 -22.55 8.07 21.85
CA SER A 238 -21.15 7.78 22.17
C SER A 238 -20.89 6.30 22.51
N SER A 239 -21.84 5.65 23.18
CA SER A 239 -21.78 4.24 23.55
C SER A 239 -21.88 3.27 22.37
N GLN A 240 -22.34 3.74 21.21
CA GLN A 240 -22.43 2.96 19.98
C GLN A 240 -21.20 3.14 19.09
N ILE A 241 -20.36 4.15 19.34
CA ILE A 241 -19.23 4.48 18.48
C ILE A 241 -18.13 3.43 18.65
N ARG A 242 -17.82 2.74 17.55
CA ARG A 242 -16.76 1.74 17.45
C ARG A 242 -15.49 2.31 16.85
N ASN A 243 -15.59 3.07 15.77
CA ASN A 243 -14.44 3.71 15.13
C ASN A 243 -14.67 5.21 15.02
N LEU A 244 -13.71 6.00 15.45
CA LEU A 244 -13.77 7.46 15.36
C LEU A 244 -12.53 8.00 14.65
N THR A 245 -12.75 8.63 13.50
CA THR A 245 -11.71 9.33 12.74
C THR A 245 -12.08 10.80 12.67
N LEU A 246 -11.25 11.68 13.23
CA LEU A 246 -11.35 13.13 13.07
C LEU A 246 -10.18 13.61 12.22
N LEU A 247 -10.47 14.07 11.02
CA LEU A 247 -9.49 14.64 10.09
C LEU A 247 -9.65 16.14 10.08
N THR A 248 -8.59 16.91 10.29
CA THR A 248 -8.59 18.33 9.95
C THR A 248 -7.57 18.57 8.83
N GLU A 249 -7.87 19.50 7.93
CA GLU A 249 -6.98 19.81 6.81
C GLU A 249 -6.00 20.94 7.10
N SER A 250 -6.10 21.60 8.26
CA SER A 250 -5.33 22.80 8.53
C SER A 250 -4.02 22.50 9.25
N SER A 251 -2.93 23.07 8.72
CA SER A 251 -1.71 23.31 9.48
C SER A 251 -1.86 24.42 10.51
N THR A 252 -2.92 25.23 10.39
CA THR A 252 -3.25 26.32 11.32
C THR A 252 -4.22 25.83 12.39
N PRO A 253 -4.00 26.14 13.68
CA PRO A 253 -4.89 25.73 14.75
C PRO A 253 -6.28 26.36 14.54
N CYS A 254 -7.28 25.51 14.37
CA CYS A 254 -8.68 25.92 14.28
C CYS A 254 -9.27 25.90 15.69
N GLU A 255 -9.48 27.06 16.33
CA GLU A 255 -10.12 27.15 17.66
C GLU A 255 -11.47 26.41 17.75
N GLU A 256 -12.11 26.13 16.62
CA GLU A 256 -13.39 25.42 16.57
C GLU A 256 -13.26 23.90 16.74
N ALA A 257 -12.08 23.31 16.47
CA ALA A 257 -11.83 21.88 16.72
C ALA A 257 -11.60 21.57 18.22
N THR A 258 -11.67 22.59 19.08
CA THR A 258 -11.65 22.45 20.55
C THR A 258 -12.94 21.86 21.11
N LEU A 259 -14.08 22.18 20.49
CA LEU A 259 -15.41 21.68 20.87
C LEU A 259 -15.51 20.15 20.75
N PRO A 260 -15.17 19.52 19.61
CA PRO A 260 -15.09 18.06 19.50
C PRO A 260 -14.29 17.42 20.64
N LEU A 261 -13.18 18.02 21.04
CA LEU A 261 -12.28 17.47 22.05
C LEU A 261 -12.86 17.59 23.46
N ALA A 262 -13.52 18.72 23.77
CA ALA A 262 -14.25 18.88 25.03
C ALA A 262 -15.31 17.78 25.21
N TYR A 263 -16.01 17.41 24.13
CA TYR A 263 -16.87 16.23 24.12
C TYR A 263 -16.05 14.97 24.40
N LEU A 264 -14.96 14.67 23.68
CA LEU A 264 -14.21 13.45 23.93
C LEU A 264 -13.66 13.29 25.36
N PHE A 265 -13.41 14.37 26.10
CA PHE A 265 -13.02 14.28 27.52
C PHE A 265 -14.15 13.88 28.48
N THR A 266 -15.41 14.00 28.05
CA THR A 266 -16.58 13.80 28.91
C THR A 266 -17.41 12.56 28.54
N ALA A 267 -17.05 11.84 27.46
CA ALA A 267 -17.85 10.72 26.95
C ALA A 267 -17.26 9.40 27.34
N GLU A 268 -18.07 8.52 27.90
CA GLU A 268 -17.80 7.10 27.86
C GLU A 268 -18.11 6.55 26.47
N MET A 269 -17.16 5.79 25.92
CA MET A 269 -17.25 5.14 24.62
C MET A 269 -16.89 3.64 24.76
N PRO A 270 -17.74 2.83 25.43
CA PRO A 270 -17.48 1.42 25.75
C PRO A 270 -17.15 0.51 24.55
N LEU A 271 -17.69 0.82 23.37
CA LEU A 271 -17.48 0.03 22.14
C LEU A 271 -16.33 0.55 21.28
N LEU A 272 -15.66 1.62 21.67
CA LEU A 272 -14.62 2.27 20.87
C LEU A 272 -13.40 1.35 20.75
N GLN A 273 -13.04 1.00 19.52
CA GLN A 273 -11.95 0.09 19.16
C GLN A 273 -10.79 0.80 18.45
N SER A 274 -11.08 1.78 17.60
CA SER A 274 -10.07 2.56 16.89
C SER A 274 -10.37 4.04 16.90
N VAL A 275 -9.32 4.82 17.14
CA VAL A 275 -9.36 6.28 17.13
C VAL A 275 -8.26 6.82 16.25
N VAL A 276 -8.60 7.78 15.39
CA VAL A 276 -7.66 8.46 14.51
C VAL A 276 -7.90 9.96 14.60
N PHE A 277 -6.90 10.72 15.02
CA PHE A 277 -6.90 12.17 15.05
C PHE A 277 -5.82 12.71 14.12
N HIS A 278 -6.21 13.48 13.11
CA HIS A 278 -5.27 14.18 12.25
C HIS A 278 -5.42 15.71 12.39
N SER A 279 -4.30 16.38 12.66
CA SER A 279 -4.15 17.84 12.62
C SER A 279 -5.01 18.64 13.61
N LEU A 280 -5.16 18.15 14.84
CA LEU A 280 -5.91 18.90 15.86
C LEU A 280 -5.19 20.21 16.25
N PRO A 281 -5.94 21.26 16.68
CA PRO A 281 -5.36 22.56 16.98
C PRO A 281 -4.34 22.46 18.12
N THR A 282 -3.16 23.02 17.89
CA THR A 282 -2.11 23.14 18.90
C THR A 282 -2.33 24.27 19.89
N SER A 283 -3.13 25.28 19.53
CA SER A 283 -3.46 26.42 20.40
C SER A 283 -4.46 26.09 21.50
N LEU A 284 -4.71 24.81 21.76
CA LEU A 284 -5.33 24.37 22.99
C LEU A 284 -4.36 24.55 24.16
N GLU A 285 -4.02 25.81 24.43
CA GLU A 285 -3.92 26.32 25.79
C GLU A 285 -5.30 26.25 26.46
N LEU A 286 -5.95 25.08 26.44
CA LEU A 286 -6.88 24.77 27.51
C LEU A 286 -6.01 24.88 28.76
N ASP A 287 -6.16 25.97 29.53
CA ASP A 287 -5.65 26.19 30.88
C ASP A 287 -5.08 24.88 31.39
N GLY A 288 -3.75 24.69 31.47
CA GLY A 288 -3.04 23.38 31.44
C GLY A 288 -3.62 22.18 32.24
N LYS A 289 -4.62 22.41 33.08
CA LYS A 289 -5.66 21.50 33.59
C LYS A 289 -6.25 20.50 32.58
N ALA A 290 -6.47 20.81 31.29
CA ALA A 290 -7.08 19.82 30.38
C ALA A 290 -6.10 18.75 29.90
N LEU A 291 -4.80 19.08 29.84
CA LEU A 291 -3.75 18.17 29.37
C LEU A 291 -3.50 16.98 30.32
N GLY A 292 -4.03 17.02 31.54
CA GLY A 292 -3.99 15.91 32.49
C GLY A 292 -5.32 15.17 32.65
N ARG A 293 -6.37 15.52 31.89
CA ARG A 293 -7.65 14.81 31.98
C ARG A 293 -7.58 13.51 31.17
N PRO A 294 -8.10 12.40 31.74
CA PRO A 294 -8.20 11.17 30.99
C PRO A 294 -9.17 11.37 29.83
N MET A 295 -8.74 10.95 28.65
CA MET A 295 -9.62 10.96 27.49
C MET A 295 -10.75 9.93 27.63
N PHE A 296 -11.90 10.19 27.00
CA PHE A 296 -13.10 9.36 27.08
C PHE A 296 -13.67 9.22 28.49
N ALA A 297 -13.50 10.24 29.33
CA ALA A 297 -13.87 10.18 30.75
C ALA A 297 -13.31 8.95 31.50
N GLY A 298 -12.22 8.35 31.00
CA GLY A 298 -11.68 7.08 31.52
C GLY A 298 -12.33 5.81 30.93
N GLY A 299 -13.41 5.93 30.15
CA GLY A 299 -14.23 4.84 29.63
C GLY A 299 -14.05 4.58 28.14
N ALA A 300 -13.02 3.81 27.76
CA ALA A 300 -12.90 3.18 26.43
C ALA A 300 -12.19 1.81 26.53
N PRO A 301 -12.78 0.83 27.25
CA PRO A 301 -12.14 -0.46 27.53
C PRO A 301 -11.84 -1.29 26.30
N GLN A 302 -12.54 -1.11 25.18
CA GLN A 302 -12.28 -1.88 23.94
C GLN A 302 -11.26 -1.22 23.01
N LEU A 303 -10.66 -0.09 23.42
CA LEU A 303 -9.81 0.68 22.52
C LEU A 303 -8.47 -0.04 22.29
N GLU A 304 -8.29 -0.53 21.08
CA GLU A 304 -7.12 -1.30 20.67
C GLU A 304 -6.14 -0.48 19.81
N SER A 305 -6.64 0.53 19.10
CA SER A 305 -5.85 1.30 18.12
C SER A 305 -6.02 2.80 18.30
N LEU A 306 -4.91 3.53 18.34
CA LEU A 306 -4.85 4.97 18.47
C LEU A 306 -3.86 5.56 17.46
N THR A 307 -4.32 6.47 16.61
CA THR A 307 -3.50 7.26 15.69
C THR A 307 -3.67 8.73 15.99
N VAL A 308 -2.59 9.47 16.18
CA VAL A 308 -2.61 10.87 16.59
C VAL A 308 -1.55 11.68 15.83
N THR A 309 -1.98 12.68 15.07
CA THR A 309 -1.11 13.65 14.38
C THR A 309 -1.33 15.05 14.94
N MET A 310 -0.25 15.74 15.32
CA MET A 310 -0.23 17.14 15.77
C MET A 310 -1.05 17.48 17.03
N TYR A 311 -1.45 16.50 17.85
CA TYR A 311 -2.25 16.76 19.04
C TYR A 311 -1.39 16.95 20.30
N PRO A 312 -1.65 17.97 21.15
CA PRO A 312 -1.11 17.98 22.51
C PRO A 312 -1.64 16.75 23.26
N PHE A 313 -0.75 15.83 23.61
CA PHE A 313 -1.11 14.52 24.17
C PHE A 313 -2.02 14.64 25.40
N ALA A 314 -3.27 14.19 25.27
CA ALA A 314 -4.06 13.83 26.42
C ALA A 314 -3.37 12.70 27.21
N ASP A 315 -3.77 12.52 28.47
CA ASP A 315 -3.37 11.32 29.20
C ASP A 315 -4.16 10.12 28.68
N PHE A 316 -3.41 9.13 28.19
CA PHE A 316 -3.91 7.88 27.63
C PHE A 316 -3.43 6.67 28.46
N SER A 317 -2.74 6.90 29.59
CA SER A 317 -2.15 5.85 30.42
C SER A 317 -3.20 4.89 31.01
N HIS A 318 -4.46 5.32 31.13
CA HIS A 318 -5.58 4.49 31.59
C HIS A 318 -6.08 3.48 30.55
N LEU A 319 -5.67 3.60 29.28
CA LEU A 319 -6.16 2.77 28.18
C LEU A 319 -5.33 1.49 28.03
N THR A 320 -5.43 0.61 29.02
CA THR A 320 -4.59 -0.59 29.16
C THR A 320 -4.76 -1.63 28.06
N ASN A 321 -5.84 -1.56 27.27
CA ASN A 321 -6.10 -2.47 26.15
C ASN A 321 -5.53 -1.99 24.80
N LEU A 322 -4.87 -0.83 24.76
CA LEU A 322 -4.20 -0.35 23.56
C LEU A 322 -3.12 -1.32 23.10
N ARG A 323 -3.22 -1.73 21.84
CA ARG A 323 -2.27 -2.61 21.16
C ARG A 323 -1.49 -1.88 20.09
N HIS A 324 -2.09 -0.90 19.43
CA HIS A 324 -1.49 -0.18 18.32
C HIS A 324 -1.52 1.32 18.58
N ILE A 325 -0.36 1.95 18.57
CA ILE A 325 -0.20 3.39 18.71
C ILE A 325 0.60 3.92 17.51
N ASP A 326 0.07 4.92 16.84
CA ASP A 326 0.75 5.67 15.79
C ASP A 326 0.68 7.16 16.09
N ILE A 327 1.83 7.80 16.20
CA ILE A 327 1.99 9.16 16.67
C ILE A 327 2.78 9.94 15.62
N GLN A 328 2.30 11.11 15.23
CA GLN A 328 3.00 12.01 14.34
C GLN A 328 3.15 13.40 14.98
N LEU A 329 4.38 13.73 15.37
CA LEU A 329 4.80 14.96 16.03
C LEU A 329 5.27 15.97 14.99
N LEU A 330 4.36 16.79 14.47
CA LEU A 330 4.64 17.72 13.36
C LEU A 330 4.56 19.22 13.70
N ASN A 331 4.20 19.63 14.93
CA ASN A 331 4.28 21.05 15.36
C ASN A 331 5.36 21.39 16.42
N GLN A 332 6.21 22.39 16.12
CA GLN A 332 7.47 22.75 16.78
C GLN A 332 7.32 23.22 18.24
N GLU A 333 6.14 23.72 18.62
CA GLU A 333 5.98 24.48 19.86
C GLU A 333 5.78 23.61 21.12
N LEU A 334 5.50 22.30 20.96
CA LEU A 334 5.01 21.46 22.07
C LEU A 334 5.97 20.34 22.50
N VAL A 335 7.13 20.21 21.85
CA VAL A 335 8.05 19.13 22.19
C VAL A 335 8.96 19.54 23.35
N GLY A 336 8.62 19.06 24.55
CA GLY A 336 9.40 19.26 25.76
C GLY A 336 9.27 18.09 26.74
N ALA A 337 9.83 18.25 27.94
CA ALA A 337 9.83 17.21 28.96
C ALA A 337 8.45 16.59 29.28
N PRO A 338 7.34 17.36 29.37
CA PRO A 338 6.02 16.79 29.64
C PRO A 338 5.52 15.87 28.52
N MET A 339 5.77 16.24 27.26
CA MET A 339 5.38 15.45 26.10
C MET A 339 6.14 14.11 26.09
N MET A 340 7.45 14.16 26.35
CA MET A 340 8.28 12.95 26.42
C MET A 340 7.87 12.05 27.58
N SER A 341 7.57 12.61 28.75
CA SER A 341 7.02 11.85 29.88
C SER A 341 5.73 11.11 29.51
N ARG A 342 4.84 11.73 28.73
CA ARG A 342 3.59 11.10 28.25
C ARG A 342 3.83 10.04 27.19
N LEU A 343 4.74 10.30 26.27
CA LEU A 343 5.14 9.31 25.27
C LEU A 343 5.72 8.05 25.93
N LEU A 344 6.58 8.24 26.95
CA LEU A 344 7.09 7.13 27.75
C LEU A 344 5.97 6.40 28.51
N ALA A 345 5.00 7.13 29.07
CA ALA A 345 3.83 6.50 29.71
C ALA A 345 3.00 5.65 28.73
N LEU A 346 2.86 6.09 27.48
CA LEU A 346 2.23 5.31 26.42
C LEU A 346 3.03 4.06 26.07
N VAL A 347 4.35 4.17 26.01
CA VAL A 347 5.23 3.03 25.74
C VAL A 347 5.15 1.98 26.86
N ALA A 348 4.91 2.41 28.10
CA ALA A 348 4.76 1.54 29.26
C ALA A 348 3.42 0.77 29.31
N LEU A 349 2.55 0.90 28.32
CA LEU A 349 1.26 0.21 28.30
C LEU A 349 1.46 -1.32 28.18
N PRO A 350 0.80 -2.13 29.02
CA PRO A 350 1.11 -3.55 29.20
C PRO A 350 0.73 -4.44 28.01
N ASN A 351 -0.08 -3.96 27.07
CA ASN A 351 -0.57 -4.70 25.91
C ASN A 351 -0.10 -4.09 24.58
N LEU A 352 0.83 -3.13 24.62
CA LEU A 352 1.31 -2.45 23.42
C LEU A 352 2.11 -3.42 22.53
N ALA A 353 1.56 -3.72 21.35
CA ALA A 353 2.16 -4.62 20.36
C ALA A 353 2.80 -3.85 19.19
N LYS A 354 2.27 -2.68 18.84
CA LYS A 354 2.81 -1.81 17.79
C LYS A 354 2.92 -0.37 18.29
N LEU A 355 4.11 0.20 18.14
CA LEU A 355 4.37 1.61 18.34
C LEU A 355 4.98 2.21 17.07
N SER A 356 4.39 3.29 16.58
CA SER A 356 4.91 4.11 15.49
C SER A 356 5.00 5.55 15.97
N VAL A 357 6.17 6.16 15.87
CA VAL A 357 6.44 7.54 16.25
C VAL A 357 7.13 8.22 15.07
N THR A 358 6.47 9.20 14.48
CA THR A 358 7.00 10.06 13.43
C THR A 358 7.28 11.43 14.01
N ILE A 359 8.50 11.93 13.85
CA ILE A 359 9.00 13.17 14.42
C ILE A 359 9.37 14.10 13.27
N GLY A 360 8.63 15.17 13.08
CA GLY A 360 8.85 16.13 12.00
C GLY A 360 9.39 17.47 12.45
N LEU A 361 10.12 17.58 13.58
CA LEU A 361 10.44 18.88 14.18
C LEU A 361 11.76 18.88 14.93
N LEU A 362 12.41 20.04 14.95
CA LEU A 362 13.59 20.29 15.77
C LEU A 362 13.19 20.54 17.24
N VAL A 363 13.60 19.63 18.13
CA VAL A 363 13.50 19.77 19.59
C VAL A 363 14.79 20.36 20.15
N PRO A 364 14.82 21.59 20.67
CA PRO A 364 16.04 22.14 21.26
C PRO A 364 16.55 21.22 22.39
N THR A 365 17.77 20.70 22.27
CA THR A 365 18.30 19.72 23.24
C THR A 365 18.41 20.29 24.66
N ALA A 366 18.59 21.61 24.78
CA ALA A 366 18.70 22.32 26.05
C ALA A 366 17.42 22.29 26.91
N THR A 367 16.25 21.97 26.34
CA THR A 367 14.97 21.93 27.08
C THR A 367 14.57 20.54 27.57
N LEU A 368 15.33 19.50 27.22
CA LEU A 368 15.11 18.12 27.66
C LEU A 368 15.91 17.79 28.93
N ALA A 369 15.86 18.67 29.94
CA ALA A 369 16.23 18.30 31.32
C ALA A 369 15.17 17.32 31.85
N LEU A 370 15.20 16.11 31.30
CA LEU A 370 14.27 15.05 31.63
C LEU A 370 14.72 14.40 32.94
N PRO A 371 13.80 14.15 33.88
CA PRO A 371 14.13 13.42 35.08
C PRO A 371 14.71 12.05 34.69
N GLU A 372 15.80 11.65 35.33
CA GLU A 372 16.30 10.27 35.26
C GLU A 372 15.13 9.36 35.65
N ARG A 373 14.56 8.67 34.65
CA ARG A 373 13.49 7.71 34.86
C ARG A 373 14.04 6.31 34.73
N ASP A 374 13.41 5.40 35.45
CA ASP A 374 13.65 3.98 35.29
C ASP A 374 13.40 3.55 33.84
N VAL A 375 14.20 2.60 33.39
CA VAL A 375 14.06 2.00 32.06
C VAL A 375 12.73 1.26 31.99
N ILE A 376 11.94 1.58 30.97
CA ILE A 376 10.65 0.95 30.72
C ILE A 376 10.88 -0.34 29.95
N GLN A 377 10.48 -1.47 30.52
CA GLN A 377 10.51 -2.75 29.85
C GLN A 377 9.26 -2.93 29.00
N VAL A 378 9.43 -3.18 27.70
CA VAL A 378 8.31 -3.36 26.78
C VAL A 378 8.35 -4.78 26.20
N GLU A 379 7.87 -5.72 27.01
CA GLU A 379 7.99 -7.15 26.72
C GLU A 379 7.12 -7.63 25.55
N LYS A 380 5.96 -7.00 25.32
CA LYS A 380 4.99 -7.40 24.28
C LYS A 380 5.10 -6.62 22.97
N LEU A 381 6.04 -5.70 22.85
CA LEU A 381 6.17 -4.87 21.65
C LEU A 381 6.71 -5.72 20.50
N GLU A 382 5.87 -5.99 19.51
CA GLU A 382 6.23 -6.76 18.31
C GLU A 382 6.78 -5.86 17.20
N ARG A 383 6.34 -4.60 17.16
CA ARG A 383 6.66 -3.65 16.09
C ARG A 383 6.99 -2.28 16.65
N LEU A 384 8.20 -1.80 16.37
CA LEU A 384 8.64 -0.45 16.68
C LEU A 384 9.01 0.28 15.39
N SER A 385 8.40 1.45 15.17
CA SER A 385 8.73 2.35 14.08
C SER A 385 9.05 3.73 14.63
N ILE A 386 10.24 4.25 14.38
CA ILE A 386 10.64 5.61 14.75
C ILE A 386 11.17 6.31 13.50
N ILE A 387 10.46 7.34 13.04
CA ILE A 387 10.71 8.01 11.76
C ILE A 387 10.98 9.48 12.04
N SER A 388 12.11 10.01 11.61
CA SER A 388 12.29 11.45 11.47
C SER A 388 11.84 11.89 10.08
N GLN A 389 11.12 13.02 9.96
CA GLN A 389 10.79 13.65 8.67
C GLN A 389 11.69 14.85 8.31
N ILE A 390 12.44 15.40 9.28
CA ILE A 390 13.30 16.57 9.08
C ILE A 390 14.74 16.21 9.45
N SER A 391 15.71 16.89 8.83
CA SER A 391 17.11 16.81 9.23
C SER A 391 17.45 17.73 10.40
N GLY A 392 18.21 17.22 11.37
CA GLY A 392 18.79 18.05 12.43
C GLY A 392 19.11 17.32 13.74
N ILE A 393 20.16 17.75 14.42
CA ILE A 393 20.78 17.13 15.61
C ILE A 393 19.74 16.81 16.69
N ALA A 394 18.90 17.78 17.00
CA ALA A 394 17.77 17.72 17.92
C ALA A 394 16.85 16.49 17.82
N ILE A 395 16.62 15.99 16.60
CA ILE A 395 15.73 14.84 16.38
C ILE A 395 16.43 13.55 16.75
N SER A 396 17.74 13.47 16.47
CA SER A 396 18.59 12.35 16.89
C SER A 396 18.53 12.18 18.41
N ASP A 397 18.55 13.29 19.15
CA ASP A 397 18.52 13.28 20.61
C ASP A 397 17.17 12.75 21.13
N THR A 398 16.05 13.11 20.49
CA THR A 398 14.72 12.60 20.88
C THR A 398 14.57 11.11 20.61
N MET A 399 15.01 10.63 19.43
CA MET A 399 14.98 9.21 19.09
C MET A 399 15.92 8.39 19.99
N THR A 400 17.11 8.92 20.25
CA THR A 400 18.10 8.32 21.16
C THR A 400 17.56 8.27 22.57
N TYR A 401 16.92 9.35 23.04
CA TYR A 401 16.28 9.40 24.34
C TYR A 401 15.19 8.33 24.49
N LEU A 402 14.30 8.20 23.50
CA LEU A 402 13.31 7.12 23.47
C LEU A 402 13.97 5.75 23.59
N LEU A 403 14.94 5.44 22.74
CA LEU A 403 15.62 4.14 22.73
C LEU A 403 16.47 3.88 23.98
N SER A 404 16.97 4.92 24.67
CA SER A 404 17.76 4.75 25.89
C SER A 404 16.89 4.49 27.13
N HIS A 405 15.62 4.92 27.10
CA HIS A 405 14.66 4.73 28.19
C HIS A 405 13.72 3.54 27.98
N ILE A 406 13.80 2.89 26.81
CA ILE A 406 13.02 1.71 26.47
C ILE A 406 13.96 0.50 26.40
N SER A 407 13.65 -0.55 27.13
CA SER A 407 14.25 -1.87 26.94
C SER A 407 13.40 -2.66 25.94
N LEU A 408 13.97 -2.91 24.77
CA LEU A 408 13.36 -3.71 23.72
C LEU A 408 13.35 -5.18 24.14
N GLY A 409 12.14 -5.73 24.34
CA GLY A 409 11.92 -7.11 24.78
C GLY A 409 12.05 -8.14 23.66
N PRO A 410 12.03 -9.44 24.03
CA PRO A 410 12.20 -10.55 23.08
C PRO A 410 11.06 -10.68 22.06
N SER A 411 9.90 -10.06 22.28
CA SER A 411 8.78 -10.14 21.33
C SER A 411 8.99 -9.27 20.08
N LEU A 412 10.01 -8.41 20.04
CA LEU A 412 10.22 -7.47 18.94
C LEU A 412 10.63 -8.20 17.65
N ARG A 413 9.73 -8.19 16.65
CA ARG A 413 9.95 -8.82 15.35
C ARG A 413 10.26 -7.82 14.23
N HIS A 414 9.74 -6.60 14.35
CA HIS A 414 9.91 -5.57 13.34
C HIS A 414 10.44 -4.28 13.96
N LEU A 415 11.60 -3.84 13.48
CA LEU A 415 12.22 -2.59 13.89
C LEU A 415 12.43 -1.71 12.66
N TYR A 416 11.77 -0.56 12.63
CA TYR A 416 11.89 0.44 11.57
C TYR A 416 12.42 1.74 12.16
N ILE A 417 13.57 2.18 11.71
CA ILE A 417 14.20 3.42 12.12
C ILE A 417 14.57 4.18 10.87
N ALA A 418 14.08 5.40 10.72
CA ALA A 418 14.45 6.25 9.61
C ALA A 418 14.87 7.62 10.13
N THR A 419 16.07 8.06 9.78
CA THR A 419 16.58 9.39 10.12
C THR A 419 16.86 10.17 8.85
N HIS A 420 16.63 11.49 8.87
CA HIS A 420 17.11 12.39 7.83
C HIS A 420 18.29 13.19 8.40
N GLY A 421 19.46 13.17 7.76
CA GLY A 421 20.55 14.12 8.01
C GLY A 421 21.25 14.12 9.39
N THR A 422 21.05 13.14 10.26
CA THR A 422 21.69 13.09 11.60
C THR A 422 22.80 12.06 11.72
N THR A 423 23.75 12.31 12.62
CA THR A 423 24.77 11.32 12.99
C THR A 423 24.09 10.17 13.76
N PRO A 424 24.18 8.92 13.27
CA PRO A 424 23.47 7.79 13.85
C PRO A 424 24.14 7.23 15.10
N GLN A 425 25.32 7.74 15.50
CA GLN A 425 26.15 7.12 16.52
C GLN A 425 25.43 6.96 17.88
N PRO A 426 24.71 7.96 18.42
CA PRO A 426 23.99 7.80 19.68
C PRO A 426 22.83 6.79 19.56
N LEU A 427 22.15 6.80 18.41
CA LEU A 427 21.06 5.88 18.09
C LEU A 427 21.54 4.43 17.99
N ILE A 428 22.68 4.20 17.34
CA ILE A 428 23.33 2.89 17.24
C ILE A 428 23.84 2.44 18.60
N ALA A 429 24.44 3.34 19.39
CA ALA A 429 24.84 3.02 20.76
C ALA A 429 23.64 2.61 21.63
N ALA A 430 22.49 3.27 21.48
CA ALA A 430 21.26 2.88 22.15
C ALA A 430 20.79 1.48 21.72
N LEU A 431 20.82 1.16 20.42
CA LEU A 431 20.50 -0.19 19.92
C LEU A 431 21.48 -1.26 20.42
N LEU A 432 22.77 -0.94 20.51
CA LEU A 432 23.82 -1.83 21.03
C LEU A 432 23.79 -1.99 22.56
N SER A 433 22.93 -1.25 23.27
CA SER A 433 22.73 -1.42 24.70
C SER A 433 22.43 -2.89 25.05
N PRO A 434 23.09 -3.46 26.07
CA PRO A 434 22.87 -4.85 26.47
C PRO A 434 21.45 -5.09 26.99
N ARG A 435 20.71 -4.02 27.35
CA ARG A 435 19.32 -4.06 27.78
C ARG A 435 18.34 -4.38 26.65
N ASN A 436 18.76 -4.22 25.40
CA ASN A 436 17.92 -4.48 24.23
C ASN A 436 18.13 -5.92 23.76
N VAL A 437 17.04 -6.65 23.64
CA VAL A 437 17.01 -8.04 23.21
C VAL A 437 16.59 -8.07 21.74
N LEU A 438 17.56 -8.21 20.83
CA LEU A 438 17.34 -8.06 19.38
C LEU A 438 17.30 -9.39 18.60
N HIS A 439 17.51 -10.53 19.27
CA HIS A 439 17.68 -11.84 18.61
C HIS A 439 16.48 -12.26 17.76
N GLU A 440 15.25 -11.91 18.15
CA GLU A 440 14.00 -12.26 17.45
C GLU A 440 13.59 -11.25 16.35
N VAL A 441 14.40 -10.22 16.07
CA VAL A 441 14.06 -9.23 15.04
C VAL A 441 14.15 -9.88 13.66
N GLU A 442 13.00 -10.20 13.08
CA GLU A 442 12.86 -10.78 11.73
C GLU A 442 13.03 -9.75 10.61
N SER A 443 12.73 -8.47 10.89
CA SER A 443 12.73 -7.39 9.91
C SER A 443 13.33 -6.11 10.49
N PHE A 444 14.39 -5.61 9.88
CA PHE A 444 15.06 -4.38 10.26
C PHE A 444 15.12 -3.40 9.10
N HIS A 445 14.64 -2.18 9.33
CA HIS A 445 14.84 -1.06 8.42
C HIS A 445 15.63 0.03 9.14
N PHE A 446 16.73 0.49 8.52
CA PHE A 446 17.53 1.60 8.98
C PHE A 446 17.76 2.57 7.82
N GLY A 447 16.87 3.57 7.71
CA GLY A 447 16.93 4.61 6.69
C GLY A 447 17.71 5.83 7.17
N GLY A 448 18.42 6.48 6.25
CA GLY A 448 19.15 7.73 6.51
C GLY A 448 20.64 7.63 6.18
N PRO A 449 21.38 8.76 6.22
CA PRO A 449 22.82 8.77 5.98
C PRO A 449 23.62 7.90 6.96
N GLY A 450 22.98 7.48 8.07
CA GLY A 450 23.62 6.68 9.08
C GLY A 450 23.70 5.18 8.82
N ALA A 451 23.09 4.63 7.75
CA ALA A 451 23.18 3.20 7.51
C ALA A 451 24.58 2.73 7.07
N THR A 452 25.46 3.67 6.76
CA THR A 452 26.87 3.45 6.42
C THR A 452 27.78 3.44 7.65
N HIS A 453 27.19 3.55 8.84
CA HIS A 453 27.97 3.65 10.07
C HIS A 453 28.69 2.31 10.36
N PRO A 454 29.97 2.34 10.75
CA PRO A 454 30.80 1.13 10.91
C PRO A 454 30.32 0.16 12.01
N LEU A 455 29.39 0.59 12.86
CA LEU A 455 28.79 -0.24 13.91
C LEU A 455 27.47 -0.91 13.49
N ILE A 456 26.95 -0.66 12.29
CA ILE A 456 25.74 -1.35 11.80
C ILE A 456 25.95 -2.87 11.73
N PRO A 457 27.08 -3.41 11.24
CA PRO A 457 27.35 -4.84 11.29
C PRO A 457 27.25 -5.43 12.71
N GLU A 458 27.73 -4.71 13.72
CA GLU A 458 27.61 -5.13 15.13
C GLU A 458 26.16 -5.16 15.62
N VAL A 459 25.31 -4.22 15.18
CA VAL A 459 23.87 -4.27 15.48
C VAL A 459 23.22 -5.49 14.85
N LEU A 460 23.55 -5.79 13.59
CA LEU A 460 22.98 -6.89 12.84
C LEU A 460 23.41 -8.26 13.38
N LYS A 461 24.64 -8.41 13.86
CA LYS A 461 25.12 -9.62 14.55
C LYS A 461 24.27 -9.98 15.78
N ARG A 462 23.59 -9.01 16.40
CA ARG A 462 22.67 -9.24 17.52
C ARG A 462 21.27 -9.72 17.09
N MET A 463 20.96 -9.70 15.79
CA MET A 463 19.66 -10.05 15.22
C MET A 463 19.72 -11.42 14.52
N SER A 464 19.88 -12.49 15.28
CA SER A 464 20.03 -13.85 14.73
C SER A 464 18.85 -14.32 13.87
N SER A 465 17.63 -13.84 14.14
CA SER A 465 16.42 -14.21 13.38
C SER A 465 16.18 -13.30 12.16
N LEU A 466 17.10 -12.41 11.80
CA LEU A 466 16.89 -11.42 10.75
C LEU A 466 16.73 -12.05 9.36
N ARG A 467 15.56 -11.83 8.76
CA ARG A 467 15.20 -12.32 7.42
C ARG A 467 15.11 -11.20 6.38
N ARG A 468 14.70 -10.00 6.81
CA ARG A 468 14.50 -8.85 5.94
C ARG A 468 15.30 -7.64 6.44
N LEU A 469 16.21 -7.16 5.60
CA LEU A 469 17.04 -6.00 5.87
C LEU A 469 16.76 -4.92 4.83
N SER A 470 16.49 -3.71 5.28
CA SER A 470 16.36 -2.54 4.44
C SER A 470 17.24 -1.43 4.97
N LEU A 471 18.25 -1.02 4.19
CA LEU A 471 19.16 0.05 4.57
C LEU A 471 18.99 1.25 3.62
N GLY A 472 19.06 2.47 4.13
CA GLY A 472 19.05 3.68 3.31
C GLY A 472 20.45 4.31 3.23
N GLY A 473 20.79 4.94 2.10
CA GLY A 473 22.09 5.59 1.92
C GLY A 473 23.15 4.70 1.25
N ASP A 474 24.30 5.31 0.95
CA ASP A 474 25.37 4.72 0.14
C ASP A 474 26.25 3.77 0.96
N ILE A 475 25.90 2.50 0.99
CA ILE A 475 26.63 1.49 1.76
C ILE A 475 27.89 1.10 1.01
N ASP A 476 29.03 1.20 1.70
CA ASP A 476 30.30 0.80 1.11
C ASP A 476 30.38 -0.74 0.95
N PRO A 477 31.15 -1.22 -0.04
CA PRO A 477 31.27 -2.65 -0.31
C PRO A 477 31.78 -3.49 0.86
N LEU A 478 32.59 -2.92 1.76
CA LEU A 478 33.13 -3.64 2.91
C LEU A 478 32.03 -3.90 3.94
N THR A 479 31.24 -2.88 4.29
CA THR A 479 30.05 -3.04 5.14
C THR A 479 29.06 -4.04 4.52
N LEU A 480 28.85 -3.99 3.21
CA LEU A 480 27.99 -4.98 2.53
C LEU A 480 28.52 -6.41 2.67
N HIS A 481 29.83 -6.60 2.53
CA HIS A 481 30.47 -7.90 2.70
C HIS A 481 30.34 -8.40 4.15
N GLU A 482 30.52 -7.53 5.14
CA GLU A 482 30.33 -7.85 6.55
C GLU A 482 28.87 -8.23 6.86
N ILE A 483 27.91 -7.53 6.28
CA ILE A 483 26.47 -7.85 6.41
C ILE A 483 26.18 -9.24 5.82
N ALA A 484 26.68 -9.52 4.62
CA ALA A 484 26.46 -10.78 3.92
C ALA A 484 27.00 -11.98 4.73
N ASN A 485 28.16 -11.81 5.37
CA ASN A 485 28.77 -12.85 6.19
C ASN A 485 28.15 -12.93 7.61
N GLY A 486 27.63 -11.82 8.14
CA GLY A 486 27.13 -11.73 9.51
C GLY A 486 25.68 -12.14 9.71
N VAL A 487 24.87 -12.22 8.65
CA VAL A 487 23.43 -12.49 8.72
C VAL A 487 23.04 -13.66 7.81
N PRO A 488 23.29 -14.91 8.22
CA PRO A 488 23.13 -16.09 7.35
C PRO A 488 21.68 -16.40 6.95
N HIS A 489 20.69 -15.88 7.68
CA HIS A 489 19.26 -16.13 7.43
C HIS A 489 18.56 -15.06 6.58
N LEU A 490 19.34 -14.14 5.99
CA LEU A 490 18.80 -13.02 5.24
C LEU A 490 18.20 -13.49 3.90
N CYS A 491 16.87 -13.38 3.76
CA CYS A 491 16.15 -13.76 2.54
C CYS A 491 15.67 -12.56 1.71
N GLY A 492 15.72 -11.35 2.27
CA GLY A 492 15.32 -10.13 1.59
C GLY A 492 16.23 -8.96 1.96
N LEU A 493 16.87 -8.36 0.97
CA LEU A 493 17.76 -7.23 1.13
C LEU A 493 17.30 -6.09 0.23
N ARG A 494 17.09 -4.90 0.82
CA ARG A 494 16.67 -3.70 0.09
C ARG A 494 17.58 -2.53 0.42
N PHE A 495 17.91 -1.75 -0.60
CA PHE A 495 18.64 -0.51 -0.46
C PHE A 495 17.82 0.66 -0.99
N SER A 496 17.79 1.76 -0.23
CA SER A 496 16.86 2.87 -0.43
C SER A 496 17.47 4.05 -1.19
N ASN A 497 18.80 4.10 -1.28
CA ASN A 497 19.58 5.07 -2.05
C ASN A 497 20.86 4.35 -2.45
N ILE A 498 20.95 3.92 -3.70
CA ILE A 498 22.24 3.56 -4.25
C ILE A 498 22.20 4.10 -5.68
N PHE A 499 23.30 4.72 -6.08
CA PHE A 499 23.79 4.75 -7.45
C PHE A 499 23.98 3.30 -7.96
N ILE A 500 22.90 2.49 -8.05
CA ILE A 500 23.00 1.06 -8.40
C ILE A 500 23.34 0.92 -9.89
N LEU A 501 23.52 2.00 -10.66
CA LEU A 501 23.90 1.86 -12.06
C LEU A 501 25.30 1.23 -12.19
N ASP A 502 26.30 1.67 -11.40
CA ASP A 502 27.66 1.11 -11.49
C ASP A 502 27.77 -0.30 -10.89
N MET A 503 27.02 -0.59 -9.83
CA MET A 503 27.02 -1.92 -9.20
C MET A 503 26.12 -2.92 -9.95
N PHE A 504 25.02 -2.47 -10.57
CA PHE A 504 24.25 -3.30 -11.49
C PHE A 504 25.00 -3.56 -12.78
N ASP A 505 25.89 -2.70 -13.25
CA ASP A 505 26.72 -3.01 -14.41
C ASP A 505 27.78 -4.08 -14.10
N GLN A 506 28.31 -4.10 -12.87
CA GLN A 506 29.13 -5.22 -12.39
C GLN A 506 28.30 -6.51 -12.20
N ILE A 507 27.11 -6.43 -11.61
CA ILE A 507 26.20 -7.59 -11.45
C ILE A 507 25.64 -8.07 -12.81
N ARG A 508 25.35 -7.16 -13.75
CA ARG A 508 24.98 -7.47 -15.14
C ARG A 508 26.15 -8.09 -15.87
N GLY A 509 27.37 -7.63 -15.65
CA GLY A 509 28.59 -8.27 -16.15
C GLY A 509 28.70 -9.71 -15.65
N ILE A 510 28.43 -9.95 -14.37
CA ILE A 510 28.41 -11.29 -13.76
C ILE A 510 27.25 -12.16 -14.30
N VAL A 511 26.07 -11.59 -14.51
CA VAL A 511 24.89 -12.30 -15.06
C VAL A 511 25.04 -12.57 -16.57
N ALA A 512 25.65 -11.66 -17.32
CA ALA A 512 25.97 -11.82 -18.72
C ALA A 512 27.09 -12.86 -18.90
N ALA A 513 28.13 -12.83 -18.06
CA ALA A 513 29.13 -13.88 -17.98
C ALA A 513 28.50 -15.24 -17.63
N ARG A 514 27.54 -15.28 -16.69
CA ARG A 514 26.76 -16.49 -16.37
C ARG A 514 25.96 -17.02 -17.56
N ARG A 515 25.28 -16.16 -18.32
CA ARG A 515 24.55 -16.57 -19.53
C ARG A 515 25.47 -17.02 -20.66
N ALA A 516 26.61 -16.35 -20.83
CA ALA A 516 27.63 -16.75 -21.79
C ALA A 516 28.22 -18.11 -21.44
N ILE A 517 28.54 -18.36 -20.16
CA ILE A 517 29.03 -19.66 -19.68
C ILE A 517 27.95 -20.74 -19.83
N ALA A 518 26.68 -20.46 -19.49
CA ALA A 518 25.58 -21.41 -19.68
C ALA A 518 25.30 -21.71 -21.17
N GLY A 519 25.41 -20.71 -22.05
CA GLY A 519 25.32 -20.87 -23.50
C GLY A 519 26.47 -21.70 -24.07
N MET A 520 27.70 -21.42 -23.65
CA MET A 520 28.88 -22.21 -24.00
C MET A 520 28.76 -23.67 -23.52
N LEU A 521 28.24 -23.89 -22.31
CA LEU A 521 27.99 -25.25 -21.79
C LEU A 521 26.89 -25.98 -22.57
N ALA A 522 25.86 -25.27 -23.05
CA ALA A 522 24.83 -25.83 -23.91
C ALA A 522 25.37 -26.18 -25.30
N GLU A 523 26.20 -25.32 -25.91
CA GLU A 523 26.87 -25.59 -27.18
C GLU A 523 27.88 -26.74 -27.07
N ILE A 524 28.62 -26.84 -25.97
CA ILE A 524 29.50 -27.97 -25.67
C ILE A 524 28.68 -29.28 -25.51
N GLY A 525 27.51 -29.20 -24.89
CA GLY A 525 26.57 -30.34 -24.82
C GLY A 525 26.03 -30.76 -26.19
N VAL A 526 25.73 -29.81 -27.08
CA VAL A 526 25.31 -30.06 -28.47
C VAL A 526 26.46 -30.63 -29.31
N LEU A 527 27.69 -30.17 -29.07
CA LEU A 527 28.90 -30.69 -29.69
C LEU A 527 29.23 -32.12 -29.22
N ASP A 528 28.97 -32.48 -27.95
CA ASP A 528 29.14 -33.85 -27.44
C ASP A 528 28.09 -34.82 -28.03
N ILE A 529 26.88 -34.34 -28.31
CA ILE A 529 25.86 -35.11 -29.03
C ILE A 529 26.27 -35.32 -30.50
N ARG A 530 26.72 -34.26 -31.20
CA ARG A 530 27.22 -34.37 -32.58
C ARG A 530 28.51 -35.19 -32.72
N ALA A 531 29.41 -35.14 -31.74
CA ALA A 531 30.63 -35.94 -31.72
C ALA A 531 30.33 -37.44 -31.54
N LYS A 532 29.30 -37.77 -30.73
CA LYS A 532 28.78 -39.15 -30.61
C LYS A 532 28.11 -39.64 -31.89
N GLU A 533 27.42 -38.77 -32.62
CA GLU A 533 26.82 -39.09 -33.92
C GLU A 533 27.87 -39.25 -35.05
N THR A 534 29.04 -38.61 -34.93
CA THR A 534 30.09 -38.61 -35.97
C THR A 534 31.27 -39.56 -35.70
N GLY A 535 31.29 -40.27 -34.57
CA GLY A 535 32.26 -41.35 -34.31
C GLY A 535 33.70 -40.89 -34.02
N ILE A 536 33.92 -39.62 -33.68
CA ILE A 536 35.27 -39.10 -33.40
C ILE A 536 35.65 -39.39 -31.93
N SER A 537 36.51 -40.39 -31.73
CA SER A 537 37.05 -40.77 -30.42
C SER A 537 38.36 -40.02 -30.11
N SER A 538 38.32 -38.94 -29.33
CA SER A 538 39.49 -38.42 -28.63
C SER A 538 39.41 -38.75 -27.13
N LYS A 539 40.14 -39.77 -26.70
CA LYS A 539 40.10 -40.31 -25.32
C LYS A 539 40.85 -39.45 -24.29
N GLY A 540 41.56 -38.41 -24.70
CA GLY A 540 42.39 -37.58 -23.80
C GLY A 540 41.63 -36.53 -22.99
N ASN A 541 40.75 -35.74 -23.62
CA ASN A 541 40.13 -34.56 -22.99
C ASN A 541 38.82 -34.85 -22.23
N ARG A 542 38.38 -36.11 -22.20
CA ARG A 542 37.05 -36.47 -21.69
C ARG A 542 37.00 -36.58 -20.17
N ALA A 543 38.11 -36.98 -19.53
CA ALA A 543 38.16 -37.13 -18.07
C ALA A 543 38.21 -35.76 -17.37
N GLU A 544 39.07 -34.85 -17.84
CA GLU A 544 39.16 -33.47 -17.30
C GLU A 544 37.88 -32.66 -17.53
N ALA A 545 37.23 -32.82 -18.69
CA ALA A 545 35.96 -32.13 -18.96
C ALA A 545 34.82 -32.64 -18.05
N ILE A 546 34.79 -33.94 -17.74
CA ILE A 546 33.78 -34.52 -16.83
C ILE A 546 34.02 -34.06 -15.39
N GLU A 547 35.28 -33.96 -14.95
CA GLU A 547 35.64 -33.49 -13.61
C GLU A 547 35.29 -32.00 -13.42
N LEU A 548 35.61 -31.15 -14.40
CA LEU A 548 35.21 -29.73 -14.41
C LEU A 548 33.68 -29.54 -14.43
N LEU A 549 32.93 -30.38 -15.17
CA LEU A 549 31.47 -30.32 -15.21
C LEU A 549 30.82 -30.75 -13.90
N GLN A 550 31.42 -31.67 -13.15
CA GLN A 550 30.93 -32.09 -11.83
C GLN A 550 31.18 -31.02 -10.77
N ILE A 551 32.34 -30.36 -10.80
CA ILE A 551 32.65 -29.22 -9.91
C ILE A 551 31.71 -28.05 -10.17
N LEU A 552 31.46 -27.72 -11.45
CA LEU A 552 30.57 -26.62 -11.84
C LEU A 552 29.09 -26.91 -11.51
N ARG A 553 28.67 -28.17 -11.56
CA ARG A 553 27.30 -28.58 -11.18
C ARG A 553 27.07 -28.47 -9.67
N GLY A 554 28.05 -28.83 -8.84
CA GLY A 554 27.98 -28.63 -7.39
C GLY A 554 27.82 -27.16 -7.00
N LEU A 555 28.55 -26.26 -7.66
CA LEU A 555 28.47 -24.81 -7.46
C LEU A 555 27.14 -24.17 -7.89
N VAL A 556 26.40 -24.80 -8.83
CA VAL A 556 25.12 -24.29 -9.34
C VAL A 556 23.94 -24.72 -8.47
N ASP A 557 24.00 -25.93 -7.89
CA ASP A 557 22.92 -26.45 -7.05
C ASP A 557 22.90 -25.78 -5.65
N ASP A 558 24.06 -25.35 -5.12
CA ASP A 558 24.16 -24.59 -3.85
C ASP A 558 23.56 -23.18 -3.91
N PHE A 559 23.36 -22.62 -5.12
CA PHE A 559 22.83 -21.26 -5.32
C PHE A 559 21.35 -21.20 -5.72
N ARG A 560 20.68 -22.36 -5.85
CA ARG A 560 19.29 -22.43 -6.33
C ARG A 560 18.24 -22.33 -5.21
N THR A 561 18.67 -22.33 -3.96
CA THR A 561 17.81 -22.14 -2.78
C THR A 561 17.93 -20.71 -2.26
N ASP A 562 16.84 -19.96 -2.41
CA ASP A 562 16.47 -18.68 -1.78
C ASP A 562 17.04 -17.35 -2.34
N GLY A 563 16.18 -16.61 -3.06
CA GLY A 563 16.34 -15.18 -3.30
C GLY A 563 15.37 -14.61 -4.33
N TRP A 564 14.39 -13.80 -3.90
CA TRP A 564 13.56 -12.95 -4.77
C TRP A 564 13.97 -11.48 -4.62
N VAL A 565 14.25 -10.80 -5.73
CA VAL A 565 14.52 -9.35 -5.77
C VAL A 565 13.26 -8.63 -6.25
N HIS A 566 12.70 -7.74 -5.43
CA HIS A 566 11.55 -6.90 -5.79
C HIS A 566 11.99 -5.47 -6.17
N PHE A 567 11.36 -4.93 -7.23
CA PHE A 567 11.61 -3.60 -7.79
C PHE A 567 10.90 -2.47 -7.02
N PRO A 568 11.30 -1.19 -7.20
CA PRO A 568 10.93 -0.10 -6.29
C PRO A 568 9.47 0.41 -6.36
N GLY A 569 8.58 -0.19 -7.16
CA GLY A 569 7.21 0.30 -7.39
C GLY A 569 6.14 -0.23 -6.43
N ASP A 570 6.33 -1.41 -5.85
CA ASP A 570 5.26 -2.13 -5.14
C ASP A 570 5.53 -2.26 -3.63
N ASN A 571 5.56 -1.14 -2.92
CA ASN A 571 5.76 -1.15 -1.46
C ASN A 571 4.47 -0.84 -0.68
N PRO A 572 3.74 -1.85 -0.16
CA PRO A 572 2.63 -1.61 0.77
C PRO A 572 3.08 -1.06 2.15
N TRP A 573 4.39 -0.96 2.40
CA TRP A 573 4.98 -0.55 3.68
C TRP A 573 5.69 0.81 3.66
N ALA A 574 5.70 1.54 2.53
CA ALA A 574 6.21 2.92 2.49
C ALA A 574 5.07 3.94 2.66
N PRO A 575 5.26 5.02 3.45
CA PRO A 575 4.47 6.23 3.28
C PRO A 575 4.79 6.83 1.89
N SER A 576 3.77 7.04 1.07
CA SER A 576 3.88 7.74 -0.20
C SER A 576 4.08 9.23 0.08
N TYR A 577 5.24 9.77 -0.30
CA TYR A 577 5.52 11.20 -0.20
C TYR A 577 4.57 12.00 -1.10
N SER A 578 3.75 12.89 -0.53
CA SER A 578 3.08 13.93 -1.30
C SER A 578 4.04 15.11 -1.43
N SER A 579 4.61 15.31 -2.61
CA SER A 579 5.39 16.49 -2.96
C SER A 579 4.46 17.70 -3.09
N SER A 580 4.16 18.36 -1.96
CA SER A 580 3.67 19.74 -1.96
C SER A 580 4.86 20.65 -1.69
N ALA A 581 5.67 20.86 -2.72
CA ALA A 581 6.70 21.90 -2.69
C ALA A 581 6.00 23.26 -2.82
N LEU A 582 6.21 24.13 -1.83
CA LEU A 582 5.99 25.56 -1.96
C LEU A 582 6.86 26.06 -3.12
N ILE A 583 6.23 26.46 -4.22
CA ILE A 583 6.86 27.34 -5.20
C ILE A 583 6.77 28.74 -4.59
N THR A 584 7.82 29.18 -3.92
CA THR A 584 8.03 30.61 -3.67
C THR A 584 8.61 31.21 -4.94
N GLU A 585 7.80 31.99 -5.65
CA GLU A 585 8.27 32.95 -6.65
C GLU A 585 9.26 33.91 -5.99
N THR A 586 10.52 33.85 -6.43
CA THR A 586 11.42 34.99 -6.36
C THR A 586 11.75 35.36 -7.79
N GLY A 587 11.23 36.51 -8.22
CA GLY A 587 11.51 37.06 -9.54
C GLY A 587 12.99 37.43 -9.70
N ASN A 588 13.53 37.04 -10.86
CA ASN A 588 14.12 37.93 -11.84
C ASN A 588 14.11 37.23 -13.20
#